data_AF-A0A9D8R714-F1
#
_entry.id   AF-A0A9D8R714-F1
#
_cell.length_a   1.000
_cell.length_b   1.000
_cell.length_c   1.000
_cell.angle_alpha   90.00
_cell.angle_beta   90.00
_cell.angle_gamma   90.00
#
_symmetry.space_group_name_H-M   'P 1'
#
loop_
_entity.id
_entity.type
_entity.pdbx_description
1 polymer ?
#
loop_
_entity_poly.entity_id
_entity_poly.type
_entity_poly.pdbx_seq_one_letter_code
_entity_poly.pdbx_strand_id
1 'polypeptide(L)' 'NLGNLYCLSGDLPESISRYTKAIETAPNIGEAYYNRGLVLIYLKDKDKGCIDLSVAGELGIEDAYGVIKKYCKTEEDR' A
#
# COMPACT_ATOMS: atom_id res chain seq x y z
N ASN A 1 0.60 -9.01 -13.49
CA ASN A 1 0.40 -7.67 -14.08
C ASN A 1 0.21 -6.65 -12.97
N LEU A 2 1.21 -5.80 -12.68
CA LEU A 2 1.08 -4.56 -11.88
C LEU A 2 0.21 -3.50 -12.61
N GLY A 3 -0.62 -3.95 -13.55
CA GLY A 3 -1.31 -3.13 -14.54
C GLY A 3 -2.48 -2.33 -13.98
N ASN A 4 -2.89 -2.57 -12.73
CA ASN A 4 -3.92 -1.77 -12.07
C ASN A 4 -3.38 -0.61 -11.22
N LEU A 5 -2.05 -0.47 -11.06
CA LEU A 5 -1.47 0.77 -10.52
C LEU A 5 -1.73 1.98 -11.45
N TYR A 6 -2.18 1.74 -12.68
CA TYR A 6 -2.11 2.67 -13.81
C TYR A 6 -3.34 3.55 -14.07
N CYS A 7 -4.44 3.50 -13.32
CA CYS A 7 -5.44 4.57 -13.47
C CYS A 7 -5.08 5.87 -12.72
N LEU A 8 -4.00 5.89 -11.94
CA LEU A 8 -3.56 7.03 -11.11
C LEU A 8 -2.21 7.63 -11.51
N SER A 9 -1.74 7.37 -12.74
CA SER A 9 -0.49 7.96 -13.27
C SER A 9 -0.55 9.48 -13.53
N GLY A 10 -1.60 10.16 -13.07
CA GLY A 10 -1.66 11.63 -13.08
C GLY A 10 -1.30 12.27 -11.75
N ASP A 11 -1.55 11.61 -10.60
CA ASP A 11 -1.57 12.31 -9.31
C ASP A 11 -1.38 11.37 -8.11
N LEU A 12 -0.17 10.80 -8.01
CA LEU A 12 0.23 9.92 -6.90
C LEU A 12 0.07 10.59 -5.51
N PRO A 13 0.40 11.88 -5.32
CA PRO A 13 0.18 12.56 -4.04
C PRO A 13 -1.31 12.70 -3.70
N GLU A 14 -2.14 13.06 -4.69
CA GLU A 14 -3.60 13.17 -4.52
C GLU A 14 -4.22 11.80 -4.14
N SER A 15 -3.66 10.71 -4.68
CA SER A 15 -4.07 9.35 -4.34
C SER A 15 -3.85 9.03 -2.86
N ILE A 16 -2.69 9.41 -2.30
CA ILE A 16 -2.40 9.25 -0.87
C ILE A 16 -3.42 10.02 -0.02
N SER A 17 -3.76 11.25 -0.40
CA SER A 17 -4.75 12.06 0.29
C SER A 17 -6.13 11.38 0.31
N ARG A 18 -6.58 10.86 -0.84
CA ARG A 18 -7.86 10.15 -0.96
C ARG A 18 -7.91 8.88 -0.10
N TYR A 19 -6.87 8.05 -0.15
CA TYR A 19 -6.84 6.85 0.69
C TYR A 19 -6.74 7.18 2.17
N THR A 20 -6.00 8.23 2.53
CA THR A 20 -5.93 8.71 3.92
C THR A 20 -7.30 9.12 4.43
N LYS A 21 -8.05 9.91 3.67
CA LYS A 21 -9.42 10.30 4.05
C LYS A 21 -10.37 9.11 4.12
N ALA A 22 -10.24 8.14 3.23
CA ALA A 22 -11.01 6.90 3.27
C ALA A 22 -10.73 6.12 4.55
N ILE A 23 -9.46 5.99 4.93
CA ILE A 23 -9.00 5.32 6.16
C ILE A 23 -9.51 6.05 7.42
N GLU A 24 -9.46 7.39 7.43
CA GLU A 24 -9.99 8.19 8.54
C GLU A 24 -11.50 8.00 8.74
N THR A 25 -12.23 7.83 7.64
CA THR A 25 -13.70 7.65 7.67
C THR A 25 -14.09 6.20 7.98
N ALA A 26 -13.32 5.24 7.46
CA ALA A 26 -13.58 3.82 7.56
C ALA A 26 -12.25 3.03 7.65
N PRO A 27 -11.72 2.84 8.87
CA PRO A 27 -10.40 2.25 9.09
C PRO A 27 -10.35 0.73 8.88
N ASN A 28 -11.47 0.10 8.51
CA ASN A 28 -11.56 -1.34 8.25
C ASN A 28 -11.57 -1.68 6.75
N ILE A 29 -11.31 -0.72 5.87
CA ILE A 29 -11.24 -0.94 4.42
C ILE A 29 -9.81 -1.38 4.06
N GLY A 30 -9.57 -2.70 4.03
CA GLY A 30 -8.27 -3.28 3.70
C GLY A 30 -7.73 -2.83 2.34
N GLU A 31 -8.61 -2.63 1.35
CA GLU A 31 -8.23 -2.16 0.02
C GLU A 31 -7.66 -0.73 0.03
N ALA A 32 -8.10 0.14 0.95
CA ALA A 32 -7.58 1.50 1.06
C ALA A 32 -6.13 1.49 1.53
N TYR A 33 -5.83 0.65 2.55
CA TYR A 33 -4.47 0.41 3.00
C TYR A 33 -3.61 -0.25 1.92
N TYR A 34 -4.13 -1.28 1.23
CA TYR A 34 -3.40 -1.97 0.18
C TYR A 34 -2.98 -1.02 -0.95
N ASN A 35 -3.91 -0.21 -1.43
CA ASN A 35 -3.65 0.73 -2.52
C ASN A 35 -2.74 1.88 -2.09
N ARG A 36 -2.91 2.42 -0.87
CA ARG A 36 -2.00 3.45 -0.33
C ARG A 36 -0.59 2.89 -0.15
N GLY A 37 -0.48 1.64 0.33
CA GLY A 37 0.79 0.94 0.49
C GLY A 37 1.55 0.74 -0.81
N LEU A 38 0.85 0.36 -1.88
CA LEU A 38 1.44 0.25 -3.22
C LEU A 38 1.94 1.61 -3.76
N VAL A 39 1.15 2.67 -3.58
CA VAL A 39 1.55 4.03 -3.99
C VAL A 39 2.77 4.51 -3.22
N LEU A 40 2.83 4.27 -1.91
CA LEU A 40 3.97 4.61 -1.07
C LEU A 40 5.24 3.86 -1.48
N ILE A 41 5.15 2.56 -1.75
CA ILE A 41 6.28 1.78 -2.30
C ILE A 41 6.74 2.33 -3.64
N TYR A 42 5.81 2.71 -4.52
CA TYR A 42 6.14 3.30 -5.82
C TYR A 42 6.87 4.65 -5.65
N LEU A 43 6.47 5.46 -4.66
CA LEU A 43 7.12 6.71 -4.28
C LEU A 43 8.42 6.52 -3.47
N LYS A 44 8.89 5.28 -3.33
CA LYS A 44 10.08 4.88 -2.55
C LYS A 44 9.96 5.08 -1.03
N ASP A 45 8.78 5.42 -0.52
CA ASP A 45 8.48 5.40 0.92
C ASP A 45 8.06 3.99 1.33
N LYS A 46 9.02 3.06 1.25
CA LYS A 46 8.78 1.64 1.47
C LYS A 46 8.31 1.39 2.90
N ASP A 47 8.91 2.03 3.89
CA ASP A 47 8.59 1.78 5.30
C ASP A 47 7.11 2.01 5.59
N LYS A 48 6.56 3.16 5.19
CA LYS A 48 5.11 3.42 5.35
C LYS A 48 4.28 2.51 4.47
N GLY A 49 4.73 2.22 3.26
CA GLY A 49 4.00 1.34 2.37
C GLY A 49 3.86 -0.09 2.90
N CYS A 50 4.90 -0.59 3.57
CA CYS A 50 4.92 -1.90 4.20
C CYS A 50 4.01 -1.98 5.43
N ILE A 51 3.97 -0.91 6.23
CA ILE A 51 3.02 -0.79 7.35
C ILE A 51 1.58 -0.87 6.85
N ASP A 52 1.25 -0.07 5.82
CA ASP A 52 -0.09 -0.08 5.22
C ASP A 52 -0.45 -1.46 4.65
N LEU A 53 0.47 -2.12 3.95
CA LEU A 53 0.23 -3.46 3.45
C LEU A 53 0.04 -4.49 4.58
N SER A 54 0.74 -4.34 5.71
CA SER A 54 0.55 -5.24 6.86
C SER A 54 -0.87 -5.13 7.39
N VAL A 55 -1.37 -3.90 7.57
CA VAL A 55 -2.75 -3.64 8.01
C VAL A 55 -3.76 -4.17 6.99
N ALA A 56 -3.48 -4.01 5.69
CA ALA A 56 -4.34 -4.57 4.65
C ALA A 56 -4.47 -6.10 4.77
N GLY A 57 -3.35 -6.80 5.04
CA GLY A 57 -3.34 -8.24 5.29
C GLY A 57 -4.16 -8.64 6.52
N GLU A 58 -4.01 -7.90 7.62
CA GLU A 58 -4.80 -8.10 8.85
C GLU A 58 -6.31 -7.90 8.63
N LEU A 59 -6.67 -7.03 7.68
CA LEU A 59 -8.05 -6.77 7.26
C LEU A 59 -8.56 -7.77 6.19
N GLY A 60 -7.78 -8.80 5.85
CA GLY A 60 -8.17 -9.89 4.95
C GLY A 60 -7.64 -9.79 3.51
N ILE A 61 -6.78 -8.81 3.19
CA ILE A 61 -6.14 -8.72 1.88
C ILE A 61 -4.88 -9.59 1.86
N GLU A 62 -5.05 -10.90 1.68
CA GLU A 62 -3.93 -11.87 1.71
C GLU A 62 -2.83 -11.56 0.66
N ASP A 63 -3.22 -10.99 -0.49
CA ASP A 63 -2.30 -10.53 -1.53
C ASP A 63 -1.25 -9.53 -1.02
N ALA A 64 -1.57 -8.78 0.04
CA ALA A 64 -0.66 -7.83 0.66
C ALA A 64 0.63 -8.49 1.14
N TYR A 65 0.57 -9.71 1.68
CA TYR A 65 1.77 -10.43 2.13
C TYR A 65 2.72 -10.77 0.98
N GLY A 66 2.20 -11.04 -0.22
CA GLY A 66 3.00 -11.25 -1.42
C GLY A 66 3.77 -9.99 -1.82
N VAL A 67 3.13 -8.83 -1.69
CA VAL A 67 3.76 -7.53 -1.94
C VAL A 67 4.81 -7.23 -0.86
N ILE A 68 4.49 -7.45 0.42
CA ILE A 68 5.43 -7.26 1.53
C ILE A 68 6.68 -8.10 1.31
N LYS A 69 6.55 -9.40 1.06
CA LYS A 69 7.68 -10.30 0.81
C LYS A 69 8.59 -9.83 -0.33
N LYS A 70 8.01 -9.17 -1.34
CA LYS A 70 8.72 -8.71 -2.53
C LYS A 70 9.41 -7.35 -2.33
N TYR A 71 8.77 -6.41 -1.64
CA TYR A 71 9.18 -5.01 -1.61
C TYR A 71 9.65 -4.52 -0.23
N CYS A 72 9.26 -5.22 0.84
CA CYS A 72 9.47 -4.85 2.24
C CYS A 72 10.59 -5.64 2.93
N LYS A 73 11.58 -6.12 2.17
CA LYS A 73 12.72 -6.81 2.75
C LYS A 73 13.43 -5.90 3.77
N THR A 74 13.48 -6.35 5.02
CA THR A 74 14.37 -5.83 6.06
C THR A 74 15.82 -6.13 5.65
N GLU A 75 16.77 -5.29 6.07
CA GLU A 75 18.20 -5.42 5.77
C GLU A 75 18.87 -6.64 6.46
N GLU A 76 18.18 -7.77 6.59
CA GLU A 76 18.72 -9.03 7.15
C GLU A 76 19.31 -9.96 6.07
N ASP A 77 19.23 -9.58 4.79
CA ASP A 77 19.83 -10.27 3.63
C ASP A 77 21.14 -9.58 3.12
N ARG A 78 21.93 -8.95 4.00
CA ARG A 78 23.28 -8.43 3.67
C ARG A 78 24.39 -9.09 4.47
#